data_AF-A0A7J5FM67-F1
#
_entry.id   AF-A0A7J5FM67-F1
#
_cell.length_a   1.000
_cell.length_b   1.000
_cell.length_c   1.000
_cell.angle_alpha   90.00
_cell.angle_beta   90.00
_cell.angle_gamma   90.00
#
_symmetry.space_group_name_H-M   'P 1'
#
loop_
_entity.id
_entity.type
_entity.pdbx_description
1 polymer ?
#
loop_
_entity_poly.entity_id
_entity_poly.type
_entity_poly.pdbx_seq_one_letter_code
_entity_poly.pdbx_strand_id
1 'polypeptide(L)'
;LEFTPSYPCNASELVHFRKRVGENGMELILSESIRVNQEDDGPDHHCTAFIDSTVQEKNVTYPTDAKLHKKIVRKVLSVVKSLGLPLRQSYTFVLKKIYRDQRFRNHPKNRGKALKADKRLRTIAGRLVRELRRNLKENHGNDSLLDLFERVLSQKRNSPGKIYSLHEPEVQCISKGKEHKKYEFGNKVSIVRSITGVILGAKSFRNEYDGHTIEESLRQVERITGKKIRKLAGDRGYRGKKEVGGTGILIPDVPNRKDSYYTRKKKHKLFCKRAGIEPTIGHLKSDFRLGRNFYKGVFGDVVNLLLAAAAYNFKRAMRVLWLLVEKICGTLFSCNIPQMSTF
;
A
#
# COMPACT_ATOMS: atom_id res chain seq x y z
N LEU A 1 -30.36 7.87 34.41
CA LEU A 1 -29.29 8.23 33.45
C LEU A 1 -29.67 7.61 32.11
N GLU A 2 -30.23 8.40 31.20
CA GLU A 2 -30.52 7.95 29.83
C GLU A 2 -29.20 7.82 29.06
N PHE A 3 -28.98 6.68 28.43
CA PHE A 3 -27.79 6.43 27.61
C PHE A 3 -27.80 7.38 26.40
N THR A 4 -26.82 8.28 26.34
CA THR A 4 -26.62 9.15 25.18
C THR A 4 -25.54 8.55 24.27
N PRO A 5 -25.84 8.19 23.02
CA PRO A 5 -24.84 7.64 22.11
C PRO A 5 -23.76 8.69 21.81
N SER A 6 -22.51 8.37 22.13
CA SER A 6 -21.33 9.16 21.80
C SER A 6 -20.38 8.33 20.93
N TYR A 7 -19.47 9.00 20.22
CA TYR A 7 -18.44 8.27 19.49
C TYR A 7 -17.57 7.48 20.47
N PRO A 8 -17.25 6.20 20.15
CA PRO A 8 -16.56 5.32 21.09
C PRO A 8 -15.12 5.75 21.40
N CYS A 9 -14.54 6.63 20.57
CA CYS A 9 -13.20 7.19 20.75
C CYS A 9 -13.10 8.55 20.04
N ASN A 10 -12.19 9.43 20.49
CA ASN A 10 -11.84 10.63 19.75
C ASN A 10 -11.18 10.25 18.41
N ALA A 11 -11.49 10.99 17.35
CA ALA A 11 -10.96 10.73 16.00
C ALA A 11 -9.42 10.65 15.93
N SER A 12 -8.71 11.30 16.86
CA SER A 12 -7.24 11.30 16.91
C SER A 12 -6.65 10.12 17.67
N GLU A 13 -7.41 9.42 18.52
CA GLU A 13 -6.88 8.36 19.38
C GLU A 13 -6.23 7.24 18.58
N LEU A 14 -6.86 6.77 17.51
CA LEU A 14 -6.29 5.73 16.65
C LEU A 14 -5.03 6.20 15.92
N VAL A 15 -4.89 7.50 15.66
CA VAL A 15 -3.66 8.07 15.09
C VAL A 15 -2.53 8.04 16.13
N HIS A 16 -2.82 8.44 17.37
CA HIS A 16 -1.86 8.39 18.46
C HIS A 16 -1.46 6.96 18.82
N PHE A 17 -2.42 6.04 18.86
CA PHE A 17 -2.18 4.62 19.08
C PHE A 17 -1.21 4.06 18.03
N ARG A 18 -1.47 4.29 16.74
CA ARG A 18 -0.58 3.81 15.68
C ARG A 18 0.85 4.33 15.84
N LYS A 19 1.00 5.62 16.13
CA LYS A 19 2.32 6.24 16.32
C LYS A 19 3.04 5.72 17.58
N ARG A 20 2.30 5.51 18.67
CA ARG A 20 2.85 5.00 19.94
C ARG A 20 3.35 3.56 19.81
N VAL A 21 2.55 2.71 19.18
CA VAL A 21 2.84 1.29 18.97
C VAL A 21 3.96 1.09 17.94
N GLY A 22 4.02 1.98 16.94
CA GLY A 22 5.06 1.96 15.92
C GLY A 22 4.97 0.73 15.01
N GLU A 23 5.97 0.54 14.16
CA GLU A 23 6.00 -0.59 13.21
C GLU A 23 6.16 -1.93 13.93
N ASN A 24 7.04 -2.00 14.93
CA ASN A 24 7.29 -3.21 15.71
C ASN A 24 6.04 -3.71 16.42
N GLY A 25 5.26 -2.82 17.05
CA GLY A 25 4.05 -3.23 17.71
C GLY A 25 2.92 -3.60 16.73
N MET A 26 2.89 -3.04 15.52
CA MET A 26 1.97 -3.50 14.46
C MET A 26 2.36 -4.89 13.95
N GLU A 27 3.65 -5.21 13.91
CA GLU A 27 4.10 -6.58 13.63
C GLU A 27 3.70 -7.55 14.75
N LEU A 28 3.67 -7.12 16.02
CA LEU A 28 3.13 -7.94 17.11
C LEU A 28 1.64 -8.23 16.94
N ILE A 29 0.84 -7.24 16.52
CA ILE A 29 -0.59 -7.45 16.20
C ILE A 29 -0.74 -8.48 15.06
N LEU A 30 0.12 -8.41 14.04
CA LEU A 30 0.14 -9.43 12.99
C LEU A 30 0.54 -10.81 13.54
N SER A 31 1.56 -10.88 14.39
CA SER A 31 1.97 -12.12 15.08
C SER A 31 0.81 -12.76 15.84
N GLU A 32 0.09 -11.95 16.61
CA GLU A 32 -1.06 -12.40 17.38
C GLU A 32 -2.19 -12.90 16.49
N SER A 33 -2.45 -12.20 15.37
CA SER A 33 -3.44 -12.66 14.38
C SER A 33 -3.10 -14.01 13.76
N ILE A 34 -1.80 -14.34 13.65
CA ILE A 34 -1.35 -15.65 13.18
C ILE A 34 -1.55 -16.66 14.30
N ARG A 35 -1.11 -16.36 15.52
CA ARG A 35 -1.21 -17.24 16.70
C ARG A 35 -2.64 -17.75 16.93
N VAL A 36 -3.63 -16.86 16.88
CA VAL A 36 -5.05 -17.22 17.10
C VAL A 36 -5.59 -18.18 16.02
N ASN A 37 -4.94 -18.26 14.86
CA ASN A 37 -5.32 -19.19 13.78
C ASN A 37 -4.51 -20.50 13.79
N GLN A 38 -3.61 -20.73 14.76
CA GLN A 38 -2.64 -21.87 14.75
C GLN A 38 -3.10 -23.15 15.48
N GLU A 39 -4.25 -23.19 16.15
CA GLU A 39 -4.55 -24.24 17.16
C GLU A 39 -4.58 -25.69 16.63
N ASP A 40 -4.73 -25.95 15.33
CA ASP A 40 -4.81 -27.33 14.79
C ASP A 40 -4.17 -27.53 13.40
N ASP A 41 -3.32 -26.59 12.97
CA ASP A 41 -2.75 -26.69 11.63
C ASP A 41 -1.58 -27.70 11.64
N GLY A 42 -1.78 -28.86 11.01
CA GLY A 42 -0.81 -29.96 10.93
C GLY A 42 0.61 -29.55 10.45
N PRO A 43 1.58 -30.49 10.44
CA PRO A 43 3.02 -30.19 10.34
C PRO A 43 3.45 -29.34 9.12
N ASP A 44 2.60 -29.27 8.08
CA ASP A 44 2.85 -28.53 6.85
C ASP A 44 2.48 -27.04 6.89
N HIS A 45 1.82 -26.53 7.95
CA HIS A 45 1.31 -25.15 8.01
C HIS A 45 2.36 -24.09 7.69
N HIS A 46 3.56 -24.25 8.28
CA HIS A 46 4.70 -23.34 8.10
C HIS A 46 5.75 -23.91 7.14
N CYS A 47 5.63 -25.17 6.72
CA CYS A 47 6.59 -25.77 5.80
C CYS A 47 6.44 -25.21 4.37
N THR A 48 5.22 -24.93 3.93
CA THR A 48 4.94 -24.42 2.57
C THR A 48 4.17 -23.11 2.61
N ALA A 49 4.72 -22.08 1.98
CA ALA A 49 4.09 -20.77 1.84
C ALA A 49 4.11 -20.29 0.39
N PHE A 50 3.27 -19.31 0.11
CA PHE A 50 3.10 -18.67 -1.18
C PHE A 50 3.46 -17.20 -1.05
N ILE A 51 4.21 -16.66 -2.00
CA ILE A 51 4.57 -15.25 -2.05
C ILE A 51 3.99 -14.62 -3.30
N ASP A 52 3.41 -13.43 -3.14
CA ASP A 52 3.00 -12.60 -4.26
C ASP A 52 3.15 -11.12 -3.90
N SER A 53 3.44 -10.31 -4.92
CA SER A 53 3.67 -8.89 -4.72
C SER A 53 2.62 -8.07 -5.45
N THR A 54 2.06 -7.12 -4.74
CA THR A 54 1.05 -6.21 -5.26
C THR A 54 1.46 -4.76 -5.00
N VAL A 55 0.65 -3.83 -5.48
CA VAL A 55 0.83 -2.40 -5.21
C VAL A 55 -0.24 -1.96 -4.25
N GLN A 56 0.18 -1.33 -3.16
CA GLN A 56 -0.68 -0.57 -2.28
C GLN A 56 -0.72 0.86 -2.82
N GLU A 57 -1.83 1.22 -3.48
CA GLU A 57 -1.93 2.55 -4.09
C GLU A 57 -2.03 3.60 -3.00
N LYS A 58 -1.29 4.70 -3.13
CA LYS A 58 -1.40 5.83 -2.22
C LYS A 58 -2.62 6.66 -2.58
N ASN A 59 -3.21 7.36 -1.61
CA ASN A 59 -4.25 8.34 -1.85
C ASN A 59 -3.72 9.60 -2.56
N VAL A 60 -3.25 9.44 -3.80
CA VAL A 60 -2.76 10.50 -4.66
C VAL A 60 -3.63 10.63 -5.91
N THR A 61 -3.80 11.86 -6.38
CA THR A 61 -4.42 12.08 -7.69
C THR A 61 -3.48 11.59 -8.79
N TYR A 62 -4.03 11.05 -9.89
CA TYR A 62 -3.23 10.67 -11.06
C TYR A 62 -2.20 11.76 -11.43
N PRO A 63 -0.90 11.44 -11.38
CA PRO A 63 0.17 12.44 -11.34
C PRO A 63 0.55 12.88 -12.75
N THR A 64 0.26 14.13 -13.07
CA THR A 64 0.76 14.78 -14.29
C THR A 64 1.62 15.97 -13.92
N ASP A 65 2.67 16.22 -14.69
CA ASP A 65 3.58 17.34 -14.43
C ASP A 65 2.82 18.67 -14.41
N ALA A 66 1.84 18.85 -15.30
CA ALA A 66 0.96 20.03 -15.29
C ALA A 66 0.16 20.19 -13.99
N LYS A 67 -0.37 19.09 -13.42
CA LYS A 67 -1.06 19.12 -12.12
C LYS A 67 -0.09 19.45 -10.99
N LEU A 68 1.13 18.92 -11.02
CA LEU A 68 2.16 19.24 -10.05
C LEU A 68 2.53 20.72 -10.11
N HIS A 69 2.82 21.28 -11.29
CA HIS A 69 3.09 22.71 -11.45
C HIS A 69 1.94 23.58 -10.93
N LYS A 70 0.68 23.20 -11.20
CA LYS A 70 -0.50 23.90 -10.66
C LYS A 70 -0.55 23.86 -9.12
N LYS A 71 -0.19 22.72 -8.51
CA LYS A 71 -0.11 22.60 -7.05
C LYS A 71 1.05 23.44 -6.48
N ILE A 72 2.20 23.48 -7.14
CA ILE A 72 3.34 24.35 -6.77
C ILE A 72 2.89 25.80 -6.75
N VAL A 73 2.32 26.30 -7.85
CA VAL A 73 1.83 27.70 -7.95
C VAL A 73 0.87 28.03 -6.80
N ARG A 74 -0.11 27.16 -6.53
CA ARG A 74 -1.06 27.36 -5.43
C ARG A 74 -0.38 27.40 -4.07
N LYS A 75 0.57 26.50 -3.81
CA LYS A 75 1.30 26.44 -2.55
C LYS A 75 2.20 27.65 -2.36
N VAL A 76 2.94 28.06 -3.39
CA VAL A 76 3.77 29.26 -3.36
C VAL A 76 2.93 30.49 -3.04
N LEU A 77 1.82 30.70 -3.76
CA LEU A 77 0.92 31.84 -3.50
C LEU A 77 0.31 31.81 -2.09
N SER A 78 0.04 30.61 -1.55
CA SER A 78 -0.42 30.46 -0.17
C SER A 78 0.64 30.88 0.85
N VAL A 79 1.89 30.47 0.64
CA VAL A 79 3.02 30.82 1.52
C VAL A 79 3.31 32.32 1.47
N VAL A 80 3.33 32.89 0.27
CA VAL A 80 3.50 34.34 0.09
C VAL A 80 2.41 35.11 0.83
N LYS A 81 1.14 34.71 0.70
CA LYS A 81 0.03 35.36 1.40
C LYS A 81 0.14 35.24 2.92
N SER A 82 0.48 34.05 3.44
CA SER A 82 0.59 33.84 4.88
C SER A 82 1.74 34.62 5.51
N LEU A 83 2.81 34.85 4.75
CA LEU A 83 4.01 35.57 5.22
C LEU A 83 4.04 37.04 4.82
N GLY A 84 2.99 37.54 4.13
CA GLY A 84 2.94 38.94 3.66
C GLY A 84 4.05 39.32 2.68
N LEU A 85 4.60 38.37 1.94
CA LEU A 85 5.75 38.61 1.07
C LEU A 85 5.37 39.39 -0.20
N PRO A 86 6.25 40.24 -0.73
CA PRO A 86 5.98 40.97 -1.97
C PRO A 86 5.94 40.02 -3.18
N LEU A 87 5.07 40.31 -4.14
CA LEU A 87 5.01 39.66 -5.46
C LEU A 87 5.21 40.70 -6.55
N ARG A 88 6.19 40.48 -7.42
CA ARG A 88 6.42 41.26 -8.64
C ARG A 88 5.27 41.13 -9.62
N GLN A 89 4.64 39.95 -9.70
CA GLN A 89 3.52 39.69 -10.60
C GLN A 89 2.57 38.65 -10.02
N SER A 90 1.27 38.97 -9.96
CA SER A 90 0.24 38.08 -9.40
C SER A 90 -0.11 36.89 -10.29
N TYR A 91 0.11 37.00 -11.61
CA TYR A 91 -0.26 36.01 -12.64
C TYR A 91 -1.74 35.57 -12.65
N THR A 92 -2.63 36.20 -11.89
CA THR A 92 -4.02 35.75 -11.67
C THR A 92 -4.78 35.51 -12.97
N PHE A 93 -4.80 36.50 -13.87
CA PHE A 93 -5.49 36.40 -15.17
C PHE A 93 -4.78 35.45 -16.14
N VAL A 94 -3.44 35.39 -16.09
CA VAL A 94 -2.63 34.51 -16.92
C VAL A 94 -2.91 33.04 -16.56
N LEU A 95 -2.97 32.72 -15.27
CA LEU A 95 -3.29 31.38 -14.77
C LEU A 95 -4.73 30.98 -15.14
N LYS A 96 -5.71 31.90 -15.01
CA LYS A 96 -7.09 31.65 -15.47
C LYS A 96 -7.14 31.24 -16.95
N LYS A 97 -6.43 31.95 -17.82
CA LYS A 97 -6.33 31.62 -19.26
C LYS A 97 -5.67 30.26 -19.50
N ILE A 98 -4.54 30.00 -18.85
CA ILE A 98 -3.82 28.71 -18.93
C ILE A 98 -4.74 27.55 -18.55
N TYR A 99 -5.52 27.67 -17.46
CA TYR A 99 -6.43 26.61 -17.03
C TYR A 99 -7.57 26.36 -18.03
N ARG A 100 -8.08 27.40 -18.70
CA ARG A 100 -9.08 27.25 -19.77
C ARG A 100 -8.47 26.52 -20.97
N ASP A 101 -7.25 26.88 -21.36
CA ASP A 101 -6.55 26.29 -22.49
C ASP A 101 -6.17 24.81 -22.27
N GLN A 102 -6.00 24.38 -21.01
CA GLN A 102 -5.74 22.99 -20.64
C GLN A 102 -6.99 22.09 -20.65
N ARG A 103 -8.21 22.64 -20.59
CA ARG A 103 -9.45 21.86 -20.34
C ARG A 103 -9.72 20.84 -21.44
N PHE A 104 -9.61 21.22 -22.70
CA PHE A 104 -9.97 20.40 -23.85
C PHE A 104 -8.76 19.70 -24.49
N ARG A 105 -7.81 19.23 -23.66
CA ARG A 105 -6.55 18.63 -24.14
C ARG A 105 -6.73 17.34 -24.96
N ASN A 106 -7.84 16.63 -24.77
CA ASN A 106 -8.12 15.37 -25.45
C ASN A 106 -8.59 15.59 -26.90
N HIS A 107 -9.05 16.79 -27.24
CA HIS A 107 -9.47 17.12 -28.60
C HIS A 107 -8.23 17.32 -29.49
N PRO A 108 -8.11 16.66 -30.66
CA PRO A 108 -6.91 16.69 -31.51
C PRO A 108 -6.43 18.11 -31.83
N LYS A 109 -7.36 19.00 -32.24
CA LYS A 109 -7.08 20.41 -32.57
C LYS A 109 -6.53 21.23 -31.38
N ASN A 110 -6.83 20.83 -30.15
CA ASN A 110 -6.47 21.57 -28.93
C ASN A 110 -5.23 21.03 -28.23
N ARG A 111 -4.71 19.87 -28.64
CA ARG A 111 -3.53 19.23 -28.04
C ARG A 111 -2.31 20.15 -28.04
N GLY A 112 -2.01 20.79 -29.18
CA GLY A 112 -0.90 21.73 -29.30
C GLY A 112 -1.05 22.95 -28.38
N LYS A 113 -2.28 23.47 -28.27
CA LYS A 113 -2.61 24.60 -27.38
C LYS A 113 -2.39 24.24 -25.90
N ALA A 114 -2.87 23.07 -25.48
CA ALA A 114 -2.69 22.57 -24.12
C ALA A 114 -1.21 22.35 -23.78
N LEU A 115 -0.42 21.80 -24.71
CA LEU A 115 1.03 21.61 -24.50
C LEU A 115 1.77 22.95 -24.35
N LYS A 116 1.40 23.98 -25.13
CA LYS A 116 1.94 25.34 -24.96
C LYS A 116 1.55 25.93 -23.60
N ALA A 117 0.31 25.72 -23.16
CA ALA A 117 -0.15 26.13 -21.83
C ALA A 117 0.59 25.41 -20.69
N ASP A 118 0.85 24.10 -20.82
CA ASP A 118 1.63 23.31 -19.86
C ASP A 118 3.07 23.85 -19.73
N LYS A 119 3.72 24.19 -20.85
CA LYS A 119 5.05 24.82 -20.86
C LYS A 119 5.04 26.19 -20.17
N ARG A 120 4.04 27.03 -20.49
CA ARG A 120 3.89 28.37 -19.88
C ARG A 120 3.63 28.27 -18.37
N LEU A 121 2.82 27.31 -17.93
CA LEU A 121 2.57 27.03 -16.52
C LEU A 121 3.86 26.65 -15.78
N ARG A 122 4.69 25.77 -16.38
CA ARG A 122 5.99 25.40 -15.82
C ARG A 122 6.90 26.62 -15.65
N THR A 123 6.95 27.51 -16.65
CA THR A 123 7.75 28.74 -16.58
C THR A 123 7.27 29.66 -15.46
N ILE A 124 5.96 29.86 -15.32
CA ILE A 124 5.40 30.70 -14.24
C ILE A 124 5.68 30.07 -12.88
N ALA A 125 5.49 28.76 -12.73
CA ALA A 125 5.81 28.04 -11.49
C ALA A 125 7.27 28.22 -11.10
N GLY A 126 8.21 28.06 -12.05
CA GLY A 126 9.64 28.28 -11.78
C GLY A 126 10.00 29.72 -11.44
N ARG A 127 9.35 30.72 -12.05
CA ARG A 127 9.54 32.13 -11.67
C ARG A 127 9.10 32.38 -10.23
N LEU A 128 7.90 31.91 -9.87
CA LEU A 128 7.33 32.07 -8.54
C LEU A 128 8.17 31.37 -7.46
N VAL A 129 8.68 30.16 -7.73
CA VAL A 129 9.56 29.44 -6.78
C VAL A 129 10.87 30.21 -6.54
N ARG A 130 11.52 30.70 -7.60
CA ARG A 130 12.76 31.51 -7.47
C ARG A 130 12.52 32.82 -6.75
N GLU A 131 11.40 33.47 -7.02
CA GLU A 131 11.00 34.70 -6.34
C GLU A 131 10.75 34.45 -4.85
N LEU A 132 9.99 33.41 -4.51
CA LEU A 132 9.78 33.00 -3.13
C LEU A 132 11.11 32.72 -2.42
N ARG A 133 12.02 31.96 -3.04
CA ARG A 133 13.35 31.67 -2.48
C ARG A 133 14.16 32.95 -2.21
N ARG A 134 14.17 33.91 -3.14
CA ARG A 134 14.85 35.20 -2.95
C ARG A 134 14.25 36.06 -1.84
N ASN A 135 12.93 36.00 -1.65
CA ASN A 135 12.25 36.78 -0.61
C ASN A 135 12.38 36.16 0.78
N LEU A 136 12.62 34.85 0.88
CA LEU A 136 12.74 34.16 2.17
C LEU A 136 14.11 34.36 2.84
N LYS A 137 15.16 34.71 2.08
CA LYS A 137 16.57 35.03 2.44
C LYS A 137 17.28 34.12 3.47
N GLU A 138 16.68 33.73 4.59
CA GLU A 138 17.22 32.83 5.64
C GLU A 138 16.12 32.03 6.39
N ASN A 139 14.93 31.86 5.80
CA ASN A 139 13.80 31.22 6.49
C ASN A 139 13.83 29.67 6.41
N HIS A 140 14.56 29.05 7.35
CA HIS A 140 14.87 27.61 7.40
C HIS A 140 13.67 26.64 7.41
N GLY A 141 12.44 27.13 7.65
CA GLY A 141 11.24 26.27 7.70
C GLY A 141 10.74 25.77 6.34
N ASN A 142 11.08 26.45 5.23
CA ASN A 142 10.52 26.17 3.91
C ASN A 142 11.52 25.58 2.90
N ASP A 143 12.79 25.39 3.27
CA ASP A 143 13.84 24.96 2.34
C ASP A 143 13.55 23.59 1.74
N SER A 144 13.15 22.62 2.57
CA SER A 144 12.74 21.28 2.12
C SER A 144 11.59 21.31 1.10
N LEU A 145 10.66 22.26 1.25
CA LEU A 145 9.53 22.44 0.34
C LEU A 145 9.98 23.07 -0.99
N LEU A 146 10.88 24.06 -0.94
CA LEU A 146 11.45 24.70 -2.12
C LEU A 146 12.30 23.71 -2.92
N ASP A 147 13.13 22.92 -2.26
CA ASP A 147 13.94 21.87 -2.90
C ASP A 147 13.05 20.85 -3.60
N LEU A 148 11.94 20.46 -2.96
CA LEU A 148 10.95 19.59 -3.58
C LEU A 148 10.35 20.23 -4.85
N PHE A 149 10.00 21.52 -4.81
CA PHE A 149 9.46 22.22 -5.98
C PHE A 149 10.46 22.32 -7.11
N GLU A 150 11.72 22.60 -6.81
CA GLU A 150 12.78 22.69 -7.82
C GLU A 150 13.07 21.34 -8.46
N ARG A 151 13.12 20.26 -7.67
CA ARG A 151 13.21 18.88 -8.18
C ARG A 151 12.06 18.55 -9.13
N VAL A 152 10.83 18.94 -8.76
CA VAL A 152 9.65 18.71 -9.62
C VAL A 152 9.71 19.56 -10.89
N LEU A 153 10.28 20.75 -10.86
CA LEU A 153 10.40 21.62 -12.04
C LEU A 153 11.51 21.18 -12.98
N SER A 154 12.56 20.53 -12.45
CA SER A 154 13.70 20.02 -13.22
C SER A 154 13.48 18.61 -13.78
N GLN A 155 12.58 17.82 -13.19
CA GLN A 155 12.33 16.45 -13.62
C GLN A 155 11.80 16.36 -15.07
N LYS A 156 12.28 15.35 -15.80
CA LYS A 156 11.86 14.98 -17.16
C LYS A 156 11.02 13.70 -17.11
N ARG A 157 10.54 13.24 -18.28
CA ARG A 157 9.73 12.03 -18.39
C ARG A 157 10.44 10.78 -17.83
N ASN A 158 11.72 10.64 -18.11
CA ASN A 158 12.54 9.47 -17.76
C ASN A 158 13.55 9.76 -16.65
N SER A 159 13.31 10.80 -15.84
CA SER A 159 14.19 11.08 -14.70
C SER A 159 14.09 9.95 -13.67
N PRO A 160 15.22 9.43 -13.16
CA PRO A 160 15.21 8.51 -12.04
C PRO A 160 14.65 9.22 -10.80
N GLY A 161 13.93 8.50 -9.94
CA GLY A 161 13.36 9.06 -8.71
C GLY A 161 12.36 10.20 -8.94
N LYS A 162 11.58 10.14 -10.03
CA LYS A 162 10.58 11.15 -10.39
C LYS A 162 9.54 11.32 -9.26
N ILE A 163 9.22 12.56 -8.94
CA ILE A 163 8.22 12.88 -7.92
C ILE A 163 6.84 12.90 -8.58
N TYR A 164 5.94 12.06 -8.07
CA TYR A 164 4.56 11.95 -8.55
C TYR A 164 3.58 12.77 -7.70
N SER A 165 3.93 13.10 -6.46
CA SER A 165 3.05 13.83 -5.54
C SER A 165 3.82 14.77 -4.62
N LEU A 166 3.37 16.02 -4.48
CA LEU A 166 4.01 17.00 -3.59
C LEU A 166 3.78 16.71 -2.10
N HIS A 167 2.69 16.04 -1.74
CA HIS A 167 2.35 15.74 -0.34
C HIS A 167 2.82 14.34 0.09
N GLU A 168 3.18 13.50 -0.88
CA GLU A 168 3.70 12.15 -0.68
C GLU A 168 4.86 11.94 -1.69
N PRO A 169 6.04 12.57 -1.45
CA PRO A 169 7.15 12.56 -2.42
C PRO A 169 7.71 11.18 -2.73
N GLU A 170 7.53 10.23 -1.81
CA GLU A 170 8.11 8.89 -1.89
C GLU A 170 7.31 7.91 -2.74
N VAL A 171 6.09 8.28 -3.13
CA VAL A 171 5.21 7.46 -3.97
C VAL A 171 5.94 7.06 -5.25
N GLN A 172 5.97 5.78 -5.54
CA GLN A 172 6.60 5.23 -6.73
C GLN A 172 5.56 4.95 -7.81
N CYS A 173 6.02 4.91 -9.06
CA CYS A 173 5.24 4.47 -10.20
C CYS A 173 5.63 3.04 -10.55
N ILE A 174 4.70 2.12 -10.38
CA ILE A 174 4.94 0.69 -10.56
C ILE A 174 4.14 0.21 -11.76
N SER A 175 4.83 -0.46 -12.70
CA SER A 175 4.22 -1.13 -13.83
C SER A 175 4.15 -2.62 -13.55
N LYS A 176 2.94 -3.17 -13.42
CA LYS A 176 2.69 -4.61 -13.21
C LYS A 176 2.10 -5.30 -14.45
N GLY A 177 2.24 -4.68 -15.63
CA GLY A 177 1.84 -5.30 -16.90
C GLY A 177 0.34 -5.53 -17.08
N LYS A 178 -0.52 -4.94 -16.24
CA LYS A 178 -1.97 -5.08 -16.37
C LYS A 178 -2.47 -4.33 -17.59
N GLU A 179 -3.30 -5.01 -18.39
CA GLU A 179 -3.84 -4.47 -19.65
C GLU A 179 -4.68 -3.19 -19.43
N HIS A 180 -5.60 -3.24 -18.46
CA HIS A 180 -6.51 -2.13 -18.15
C HIS A 180 -5.88 -1.01 -17.32
N LYS A 181 -4.74 -1.25 -16.66
CA LYS A 181 -4.06 -0.28 -15.79
C LYS A 181 -2.54 -0.43 -15.84
N LYS A 182 -1.91 0.32 -16.75
CA LYS A 182 -0.46 0.23 -17.00
C LYS A 182 0.41 0.66 -15.81
N TYR A 183 -0.05 1.64 -15.02
CA TYR A 183 0.72 2.20 -13.91
C TYR A 183 -0.14 2.31 -12.65
N GLU A 184 0.41 1.85 -11.54
CA GLU A 184 -0.11 2.04 -10.18
C GLU A 184 0.84 2.97 -9.41
N PHE A 185 0.29 3.89 -8.62
CA PHE A 185 1.07 4.88 -7.88
C PHE A 185 0.97 4.62 -6.38
N GLY A 186 2.07 4.17 -5.79
CA GLY A 186 2.13 3.83 -4.38
C GLY A 186 3.42 3.13 -4.02
N ASN A 187 3.31 2.16 -3.12
CA ASN A 187 4.42 1.31 -2.67
C ASN A 187 4.17 -0.14 -3.09
N LYS A 188 5.27 -0.85 -3.38
CA LYS A 188 5.21 -2.29 -3.61
C LYS A 188 5.03 -2.99 -2.27
N VAL A 189 4.21 -4.02 -2.21
CA VAL A 189 4.04 -4.83 -1.00
C VAL A 189 4.16 -6.30 -1.35
N SER A 190 4.84 -7.04 -0.49
CA SER A 190 4.96 -8.50 -0.55
C SER A 190 4.06 -9.11 0.51
N ILE A 191 3.30 -10.13 0.11
CA ILE A 191 2.42 -10.87 1.01
C ILE A 191 2.85 -12.33 0.96
N VAL A 192 3.10 -12.90 2.16
CA VAL A 192 3.41 -14.32 2.33
C VAL A 192 2.20 -15.00 2.97
N ARG A 193 1.62 -15.97 2.26
CA ARG A 193 0.42 -16.70 2.67
C ARG A 193 0.76 -18.18 2.87
N SER A 194 0.32 -18.75 3.97
CA SER A 194 0.43 -20.19 4.25
C SER A 194 -0.45 -21.04 3.32
N ILE A 195 -0.24 -22.35 3.33
CA ILE A 195 -1.10 -23.29 2.60
C ILE A 195 -2.56 -23.30 3.11
N THR A 196 -2.78 -23.03 4.39
CA THR A 196 -4.11 -22.96 5.03
C THR A 196 -4.81 -21.63 4.76
N GLY A 197 -4.07 -20.63 4.28
CA GLY A 197 -4.59 -19.35 3.84
C GLY A 197 -4.42 -18.19 4.83
N VAL A 198 -3.79 -18.45 5.98
CA VAL A 198 -3.32 -17.40 6.91
C VAL A 198 -2.19 -16.60 6.28
N ILE A 199 -2.21 -15.27 6.41
CA ILE A 199 -1.10 -14.41 6.02
C ILE A 199 -0.04 -14.49 7.11
N LEU A 200 1.15 -15.00 6.76
CA LEU A 200 2.29 -15.18 7.66
C LEU A 200 3.20 -13.94 7.71
N GLY A 201 3.21 -13.14 6.64
CA GLY A 201 4.07 -11.98 6.53
C GLY A 201 3.52 -10.97 5.53
N ALA A 202 3.76 -9.70 5.81
CA ALA A 202 3.34 -8.59 4.96
C ALA A 202 4.39 -7.47 5.08
N LYS A 203 5.17 -7.29 4.02
CA LYS A 203 6.30 -6.35 4.01
C LYS A 203 6.12 -5.30 2.92
N SER A 204 6.32 -4.04 3.28
CA SER A 204 6.31 -2.92 2.35
C SER A 204 7.71 -2.69 1.78
N PHE A 205 7.74 -2.49 0.47
CA PHE A 205 8.91 -2.25 -0.37
C PHE A 205 8.66 -0.98 -1.20
N ARG A 206 9.68 -0.47 -1.89
CA ARG A 206 9.52 0.68 -2.79
C ARG A 206 9.23 0.20 -4.20
N ASN A 207 10.28 -0.02 -4.98
CA ASN A 207 10.19 -0.50 -6.36
C ASN A 207 11.32 -1.49 -6.69
N GLU A 208 11.81 -2.20 -5.66
CA GLU A 208 12.80 -3.27 -5.82
C GLU A 208 12.25 -4.39 -6.70
N TYR A 209 13.12 -5.13 -7.37
CA TYR A 209 12.72 -6.30 -8.13
C TYR A 209 12.14 -7.38 -7.22
N ASP A 210 11.07 -8.06 -7.66
CA ASP A 210 10.27 -8.96 -6.81
C ASP A 210 11.15 -10.10 -6.23
N GLY A 211 12.10 -10.64 -6.99
CA GLY A 211 13.05 -11.65 -6.49
C GLY A 211 13.95 -11.18 -5.35
N HIS A 212 14.27 -9.88 -5.26
CA HIS A 212 15.08 -9.31 -4.17
C HIS A 212 14.27 -9.10 -2.89
N THR A 213 12.93 -9.08 -2.99
CA THR A 213 12.04 -8.90 -1.83
C THR A 213 11.87 -10.17 -0.98
N ILE A 214 12.28 -11.33 -1.52
CA ILE A 214 12.08 -12.64 -0.87
C ILE A 214 12.80 -12.71 0.47
N GLU A 215 14.07 -12.31 0.52
CA GLU A 215 14.91 -12.47 1.70
C GLU A 215 14.39 -11.66 2.89
N GLU A 216 14.05 -10.39 2.68
CA GLU A 216 13.46 -9.55 3.72
C GLU A 216 12.06 -10.04 4.14
N SER A 217 11.26 -10.54 3.18
CA SER A 217 9.94 -11.10 3.49
C SER A 217 10.06 -12.35 4.37
N LEU A 218 11.02 -13.24 4.09
CA LEU A 218 11.27 -14.44 4.89
C LEU A 218 11.81 -14.09 6.28
N ARG A 219 12.74 -13.14 6.39
CA ARG A 219 13.23 -12.65 7.68
C ARG A 219 12.11 -12.09 8.54
N GLN A 220 11.17 -11.36 7.95
CA GLN A 220 10.00 -10.87 8.67
C GLN A 220 9.13 -12.03 9.18
N VAL A 221 8.85 -13.03 8.34
CA VAL A 221 8.05 -14.21 8.75
C VAL A 221 8.72 -14.96 9.89
N GLU A 222 10.03 -15.20 9.81
CA GLU A 222 10.78 -15.89 10.86
C GLU A 222 10.73 -15.11 12.17
N ARG A 223 10.89 -13.78 12.12
CA ARG A 223 10.79 -12.92 13.31
C ARG A 223 9.40 -12.92 13.95
N ILE A 224 8.33 -12.93 13.14
CA ILE A 224 6.94 -12.86 13.62
C ILE A 224 6.44 -14.21 14.14
N THR A 225 6.84 -15.30 13.49
CA THR A 225 6.30 -16.65 13.77
C THR A 225 7.26 -17.56 14.54
N GLY A 226 8.54 -17.20 14.62
CA GLY A 226 9.61 -18.05 15.17
C GLY A 226 9.92 -19.29 14.33
N LYS A 227 9.30 -19.44 13.16
CA LYS A 227 9.38 -20.64 12.32
C LYS A 227 9.95 -20.33 10.95
N LYS A 228 10.77 -21.24 10.41
CA LYS A 228 11.33 -21.14 9.06
C LYS A 228 10.42 -21.81 8.03
N ILE A 229 10.25 -21.16 6.89
CA ILE A 229 9.57 -21.74 5.72
C ILE A 229 10.55 -22.68 5.01
N ARG A 230 10.10 -23.89 4.64
CA ARG A 230 10.95 -24.82 3.86
C ARG A 230 10.79 -24.62 2.35
N LYS A 231 9.56 -24.34 1.90
CA LYS A 231 9.20 -24.16 0.49
C LYS A 231 8.41 -22.89 0.30
N LEU A 232 8.92 -21.99 -0.52
CA LEU A 232 8.23 -20.76 -0.91
C LEU A 232 7.89 -20.80 -2.39
N ALA A 233 6.60 -20.82 -2.73
CA ALA A 233 6.15 -20.81 -4.11
C ALA A 233 5.71 -19.41 -4.56
N GLY A 234 6.36 -18.89 -5.58
CA GLY A 234 6.08 -17.58 -6.19
C GLY A 234 5.59 -17.72 -7.63
N ASP A 235 5.22 -16.60 -8.25
CA ASP A 235 5.00 -16.53 -9.69
C ASP A 235 6.33 -16.36 -10.46
N ARG A 236 6.26 -16.19 -11.79
CA ARG A 236 7.45 -15.98 -12.63
C ARG A 236 8.13 -14.63 -12.42
N GLY A 237 7.51 -13.70 -11.70
CA GLY A 237 8.12 -12.42 -11.32
C GLY A 237 9.27 -12.59 -10.33
N TYR A 238 9.29 -13.68 -9.56
CA TYR A 238 10.30 -13.99 -8.53
C TYR A 238 11.56 -14.71 -9.04
N ARG A 239 11.82 -14.71 -10.35
CA ARG A 239 13.03 -15.35 -10.93
C ARG A 239 14.30 -14.87 -10.23
N GLY A 240 15.28 -15.76 -10.09
CA GLY A 240 16.56 -15.45 -9.44
C GLY A 240 17.04 -16.61 -8.58
N LYS A 241 17.24 -16.34 -7.28
CA LYS A 241 17.76 -17.31 -6.30
C LYS A 241 16.82 -18.53 -6.22
N LYS A 242 17.38 -19.74 -6.29
CA LYS A 242 16.64 -21.00 -6.10
C LYS A 242 16.47 -21.36 -4.63
N GLU A 243 17.31 -20.81 -3.77
CA GLU A 243 17.30 -21.03 -2.33
C GLU A 243 17.73 -19.75 -1.61
N VAL A 244 17.07 -19.46 -0.49
CA VAL A 244 17.41 -18.34 0.41
C VAL A 244 17.29 -18.83 1.84
N GLY A 245 18.40 -18.83 2.60
CA GLY A 245 18.41 -19.18 4.02
C GLY A 245 17.83 -20.57 4.34
N GLY A 246 18.06 -21.57 3.49
CA GLY A 246 17.48 -22.92 3.64
C GLY A 246 16.05 -23.07 3.10
N THR A 247 15.45 -22.01 2.57
CA THR A 247 14.11 -22.04 1.95
C THR A 247 14.23 -22.29 0.46
N GLY A 248 13.66 -23.38 -0.04
CA GLY A 248 13.58 -23.67 -1.47
C GLY A 248 12.54 -22.79 -2.17
N ILE A 249 12.96 -22.02 -3.17
CA ILE A 249 12.10 -21.12 -3.96
C ILE A 249 11.61 -21.87 -5.18
N LEU A 250 10.28 -21.98 -5.30
CA LEU A 250 9.58 -22.74 -6.34
C LEU A 250 8.83 -21.78 -7.26
N ILE A 251 9.18 -21.79 -8.54
CA ILE A 251 8.58 -20.92 -9.56
C ILE A 251 8.04 -21.78 -10.71
N PRO A 252 6.92 -21.41 -11.35
CA PRO A 252 6.41 -22.15 -12.51
C PRO A 252 7.42 -22.14 -13.66
N ASP A 253 7.99 -23.30 -13.94
CA ASP A 253 8.91 -23.54 -15.05
C ASP A 253 8.35 -24.57 -16.03
N VAL A 254 9.01 -24.72 -17.17
CA VAL A 254 8.67 -25.74 -18.17
C VAL A 254 8.73 -27.13 -17.52
N PRO A 255 7.68 -27.96 -17.65
CA PRO A 255 7.70 -29.31 -17.10
C PRO A 255 8.91 -30.09 -17.62
N ASN A 256 9.71 -30.65 -16.71
CA ASN A 256 10.84 -31.47 -17.11
C ASN A 256 10.32 -32.79 -17.68
N ARG A 257 10.79 -33.17 -18.89
CA ARG A 257 10.41 -34.43 -19.54
C ARG A 257 10.76 -35.67 -18.71
N LYS A 258 11.75 -35.56 -17.82
CA LYS A 258 12.18 -36.63 -16.91
C LYS A 258 11.35 -36.72 -15.63
N ASP A 259 10.49 -35.75 -15.32
CA ASP A 259 9.67 -35.80 -14.12
C ASP A 259 8.61 -36.91 -14.24
N SER A 260 8.51 -37.76 -13.22
CA SER A 260 7.42 -38.75 -13.14
C SER A 260 6.04 -38.07 -13.12
N TYR A 261 5.01 -38.79 -13.56
CA TYR A 261 3.62 -38.31 -13.51
C TYR A 261 3.24 -37.78 -12.12
N TYR A 262 3.63 -38.51 -11.06
CA TYR A 262 3.38 -38.11 -9.67
C TYR A 262 4.04 -36.77 -9.33
N THR A 263 5.30 -36.58 -9.73
CA THR A 263 6.05 -35.34 -9.49
C THR A 263 5.42 -34.16 -10.21
N ARG A 264 5.01 -34.34 -11.47
CA ARG A 264 4.31 -33.32 -12.25
C ARG A 264 2.98 -32.93 -11.60
N LYS A 265 2.20 -33.92 -11.16
CA LYS A 265 0.92 -33.70 -10.47
C LYS A 265 1.11 -32.95 -9.15
N LYS A 266 2.16 -33.25 -8.37
CA LYS A 266 2.49 -32.56 -7.12
C LYS A 266 2.87 -31.09 -7.36
N LYS A 267 3.73 -30.82 -8.36
CA LYS A 267 4.08 -29.44 -8.77
C LYS A 267 2.86 -28.67 -9.24
N HIS A 268 2.01 -29.28 -10.07
CA HIS A 268 0.79 -28.66 -10.56
C HIS A 268 -0.17 -28.29 -9.41
N LYS A 269 -0.48 -29.23 -8.51
CA LYS A 269 -1.32 -28.98 -7.33
C LYS A 269 -0.79 -27.83 -6.47
N LEU A 270 0.53 -27.75 -6.27
CA LEU A 270 1.16 -26.66 -5.52
C LEU A 270 0.88 -25.29 -6.16
N PHE A 271 1.07 -25.16 -7.47
CA PHE A 271 0.84 -23.89 -8.17
C PHE A 271 -0.65 -23.53 -8.31
N CYS A 272 -1.55 -24.53 -8.38
CA CYS A 272 -2.99 -24.30 -8.24
C CYS A 272 -3.34 -23.73 -6.86
N LYS A 273 -2.73 -24.24 -5.79
CA LYS A 273 -2.90 -23.69 -4.43
C LYS A 273 -2.29 -22.30 -4.28
N ARG A 274 -1.13 -22.04 -4.92
CA ARG A 274 -0.50 -20.71 -4.96
C ARG A 274 -1.44 -19.67 -5.56
N ALA A 275 -2.18 -20.00 -6.63
CA ALA A 275 -3.14 -19.07 -7.25
C ALA A 275 -4.20 -18.54 -6.26
N GLY A 276 -4.44 -19.25 -5.15
CA GLY A 276 -5.30 -18.77 -4.06
C GLY A 276 -4.79 -17.52 -3.32
N ILE A 277 -3.55 -17.05 -3.56
CA ILE A 277 -3.07 -15.77 -3.02
C ILE A 277 -3.68 -14.56 -3.73
N GLU A 278 -4.03 -14.69 -5.01
CA GLU A 278 -4.63 -13.62 -5.82
C GLU A 278 -5.99 -13.16 -5.26
N PRO A 279 -6.95 -14.04 -4.92
CA PRO A 279 -8.18 -13.63 -4.26
C PRO A 279 -7.93 -13.09 -2.84
N THR A 280 -6.93 -13.59 -2.10
CA THR A 280 -6.54 -12.99 -0.81
C THR A 280 -6.10 -11.53 -1.00
N ILE A 281 -5.28 -11.23 -2.00
CA ILE A 281 -4.89 -9.86 -2.35
C ILE A 281 -6.10 -9.05 -2.81
N GLY A 282 -7.01 -9.64 -3.57
CA GLY A 282 -8.29 -9.03 -3.94
C GLY A 282 -9.08 -8.56 -2.72
N HIS A 283 -9.28 -9.44 -1.74
CA HIS A 283 -9.96 -9.12 -0.48
C HIS A 283 -9.21 -8.06 0.33
N LEU A 284 -7.88 -8.15 0.42
CA LEU A 284 -7.09 -7.12 1.09
C LEU A 284 -7.34 -5.74 0.45
N LYS A 285 -7.44 -5.69 -0.87
CA LYS A 285 -7.70 -4.44 -1.60
C LYS A 285 -9.11 -3.90 -1.41
N SER A 286 -10.14 -4.74 -1.51
CA SER A 286 -11.55 -4.34 -1.42
C SER A 286 -12.02 -4.12 0.01
N ASP A 287 -11.73 -5.07 0.90
CA ASP A 287 -12.38 -5.19 2.22
C ASP A 287 -11.52 -4.59 3.33
N PHE A 288 -10.19 -4.63 3.19
CA PHE A 288 -9.24 -4.26 4.24
C PHE A 288 -8.39 -3.03 3.92
N ARG A 289 -8.87 -2.18 2.99
CA ARG A 289 -8.27 -0.87 2.67
C ARG A 289 -6.83 -0.93 2.15
N LEU A 290 -6.36 -2.06 1.61
CA LEU A 290 -5.08 -2.12 0.91
C LEU A 290 -5.16 -1.45 -0.49
N GLY A 291 -6.35 -1.33 -1.06
CA GLY A 291 -6.56 -0.81 -2.41
C GLY A 291 -6.25 0.68 -2.53
N ARG A 292 -6.37 1.45 -1.44
CA ARG A 292 -5.98 2.86 -1.38
C ARG A 292 -5.58 3.25 0.04
N ASN A 293 -4.31 3.56 0.25
CA ASN A 293 -3.77 3.96 1.54
C ASN A 293 -4.00 5.45 1.80
N PHE A 294 -4.61 5.76 2.95
CA PHE A 294 -4.85 7.12 3.42
C PHE A 294 -3.84 7.59 4.47
N TYR A 295 -3.02 6.70 5.02
CA TYR A 295 -2.00 7.07 6.00
C TYR A 295 -0.82 7.74 5.32
N LYS A 296 -0.15 8.65 6.04
CA LYS A 296 0.88 9.55 5.52
C LYS A 296 2.28 8.93 5.59
N GLY A 297 3.08 9.10 4.53
CA GLY A 297 4.50 8.67 4.46
C GLY A 297 4.74 7.16 4.53
N VAL A 298 6.02 6.75 4.60
CA VAL A 298 6.47 5.33 4.72
C VAL A 298 5.78 4.61 5.84
N PHE A 299 5.80 5.24 7.01
CA PHE A 299 5.26 4.66 8.22
C PHE A 299 3.79 4.30 8.02
N GLY A 300 3.03 5.20 7.40
CA GLY A 300 1.64 4.96 7.06
C GLY A 300 1.44 3.82 6.06
N ASP A 301 2.37 3.63 5.11
CA ASP A 301 2.33 2.51 4.16
C ASP A 301 2.51 1.17 4.87
N VAL A 302 3.54 1.07 5.71
CA VAL A 302 3.84 -0.13 6.52
C VAL A 302 2.67 -0.47 7.45
N VAL A 303 2.18 0.52 8.21
CA VAL A 303 1.11 0.29 9.19
C VAL A 303 -0.20 -0.14 8.54
N ASN A 304 -0.60 0.48 7.42
CA ASN A 304 -1.83 0.08 6.73
C ASN A 304 -1.72 -1.34 6.15
N LEU A 305 -0.54 -1.73 5.66
CA LEU A 305 -0.31 -3.09 5.17
C LEU A 305 -0.41 -4.13 6.29
N LEU A 306 0.30 -3.91 7.41
CA LEU A 306 0.30 -4.83 8.56
C LEU A 306 -1.10 -4.99 9.16
N LEU A 307 -1.82 -3.88 9.34
CA LEU A 307 -3.19 -3.90 9.85
C LEU A 307 -4.16 -4.58 8.89
N ALA A 308 -4.02 -4.36 7.57
CA ALA A 308 -4.86 -5.04 6.58
C ALA A 308 -4.64 -6.56 6.62
N ALA A 309 -3.38 -7.00 6.72
CA ALA A 309 -3.04 -8.41 6.86
C ALA A 309 -3.57 -9.02 8.17
N ALA A 310 -3.38 -8.33 9.30
CA ALA A 310 -3.87 -8.77 10.60
C ALA A 310 -5.41 -8.86 10.62
N ALA A 311 -6.10 -7.85 10.10
CA ALA A 311 -7.55 -7.84 10.02
C ALA A 311 -8.10 -8.99 9.14
N TYR A 312 -7.41 -9.34 8.06
CA TYR A 312 -7.75 -10.50 7.24
C TYR A 312 -7.67 -11.81 8.05
N ASN A 313 -6.59 -11.99 8.81
CA ASN A 313 -6.41 -13.15 9.68
C ASN A 313 -7.45 -13.19 10.82
N PHE A 314 -7.71 -12.06 11.49
CA PHE A 314 -8.71 -11.98 12.54
C PHE A 314 -10.13 -12.22 12.03
N LYS A 315 -10.46 -11.81 10.80
CA LYS A 315 -11.77 -12.14 10.19
C LYS A 315 -12.00 -13.65 10.13
N ARG A 316 -10.97 -14.44 9.88
CA ARG A 316 -11.06 -15.92 9.91
C ARG A 316 -11.36 -16.41 11.32
N ALA A 317 -10.60 -15.97 12.32
CA ALA A 317 -10.82 -16.34 13.72
C ALA A 317 -12.20 -15.91 14.25
N MET A 318 -12.63 -14.69 13.94
CA MET A 318 -13.95 -14.17 14.35
C MET A 318 -15.11 -14.98 13.76
N ARG A 319 -14.97 -15.55 12.56
CA ARG A 319 -15.99 -16.44 11.99
C ARG A 319 -16.11 -17.75 12.77
N VAL A 320 -14.99 -18.31 13.21
CA VAL A 320 -14.99 -19.52 14.04
C VAL A 320 -15.61 -19.22 15.40
N LEU A 321 -15.24 -18.11 16.02
CA LEU A 321 -15.84 -17.64 17.27
C LEU A 321 -17.34 -17.42 17.13
N TRP A 322 -17.80 -16.83 16.02
CA TRP A 322 -19.22 -16.63 15.75
C TRP A 322 -19.99 -17.95 15.67
N LEU A 323 -19.46 -18.95 14.95
CA LEU A 323 -20.07 -20.28 14.87
C LEU A 323 -20.12 -20.97 16.24
N LEU A 324 -19.09 -20.78 17.07
CA LEU A 324 -19.08 -21.28 18.44
C LEU A 324 -20.17 -20.62 19.29
N VAL A 325 -20.32 -19.29 19.21
CA VAL A 325 -21.38 -18.55 19.89
C VAL A 325 -22.76 -19.01 19.42
N GLU A 326 -22.97 -19.15 18.11
CA GLU A 326 -24.23 -19.67 17.56
C GLU A 326 -24.54 -21.08 18.08
N LYS A 327 -23.53 -21.95 18.15
CA LYS A 327 -23.69 -23.31 18.69
C LYS A 327 -24.05 -23.28 20.17
N ILE A 328 -23.37 -22.46 20.98
CA ILE A 328 -23.64 -22.30 22.42
C ILE A 328 -25.07 -21.78 22.61
N CYS A 329 -25.44 -20.69 21.93
CA CYS A 329 -26.78 -20.13 21.98
C CYS A 329 -27.83 -21.18 21.57
N GLY A 330 -27.61 -21.90 20.47
CA GLY A 330 -28.49 -22.98 20.02
C GLY A 330 -28.68 -24.07 21.07
N THR A 331 -27.60 -24.55 21.69
CA THR A 331 -27.69 -25.51 22.80
C THR A 331 -28.41 -24.93 24.01
N LEU A 332 -28.19 -23.68 24.39
CA LEU A 332 -28.90 -23.04 25.51
C LEU A 332 -30.40 -22.93 25.25
N PHE A 333 -30.81 -22.58 24.02
CA PHE A 333 -32.22 -22.55 23.61
C PHE A 333 -32.85 -23.95 23.56
N SER A 334 -32.13 -24.96 23.06
CA SER A 334 -32.61 -26.35 23.05
C SER A 334 -32.66 -26.99 24.44
N CYS A 335 -31.78 -26.56 25.35
CA CYS A 335 -31.72 -27.09 26.71
C CYS A 335 -32.68 -26.42 27.69
N ASN A 336 -33.45 -25.41 27.27
CA ASN A 336 -34.57 -24.76 27.99
C ASN A 336 -34.63 -25.17 29.46
N ILE A 337 -33.67 -24.68 30.27
CA ILE A 337 -33.70 -24.89 31.71
C ILE A 337 -35.01 -24.22 32.13
N PRO A 338 -36.00 -24.96 32.68
CA PRO A 338 -37.20 -24.31 33.16
C PRO A 338 -36.73 -23.29 34.18
N GLN A 339 -37.09 -22.02 34.00
CA GLN A 339 -37.05 -21.10 35.12
C GLN A 339 -37.94 -21.73 36.18
N MET A 340 -37.32 -22.41 37.15
CA MET A 340 -37.97 -22.84 38.37
C MET A 340 -38.23 -21.56 39.17
N SER A 341 -39.20 -20.78 38.72
CA SER A 341 -39.95 -19.85 39.56
C SER A 341 -40.70 -20.71 40.56
N THR A 342 -40.05 -20.98 41.70
CA THR A 342 -40.74 -21.42 42.90
C THR A 342 -41.27 -20.18 43.58
N PHE A 343 -42.56 -20.26 43.91
CA PHE A 343 -43.40 -19.26 44.58
C PHE A 343 -42.85 -18.81 45.92
#